data_AF-A0A5M4D541-F1
#
_entry.id   AF-A0A5M4D541-F1
#
_cell.length_a   1.000
_cell.length_b   1.000
_cell.length_c   1.000
_cell.angle_alpha   90.00
_cell.angle_beta   90.00
_cell.angle_gamma   90.00
#
_symmetry.space_group_name_H-M   'P 1'
#
loop_
_entity.id
_entity.type
_entity.pdbx_description
1 polymer ?
#
loop_
_entity_poly.entity_id
_entity_poly.type
_entity_poly.pdbx_seq_one_letter_code
_entity_poly.pdbx_strand_id
1 'polypeptide(L)'
;MVHLCTAPAPEPRWATGGRRRQARFGRLVGAPCRWASFRGRARSPAGTNRSRVALRRLGLSPHFARGRCLWIRRPVCRRARSPARQRALPAHAPFAESPMTHSLFARRSLVGMVHVGALPGTPRGCEDLDSITTRACDEARLLEDAGFDAVIIENMHDRPYLHGDKMGPEVVAGMTLISAKVAEAIDIPFGVQILSGGNRHALAVAHAAGGRFIRCENFVFSHVADEGLLPEAEAGALLRYRRHIGAEHVAICCDVKKKHASHAITADLSLADCIEAAEFFGADAVIITGTATGKPTSVDDVATARRSTRLPVMVGSGVTPETVAPLFEHADALVVGSYLKRDGLWSNALDPHRCEAIVNAAAAAR
;
A
#
# COMPACT_ATOMS: atom_id res chain seq x y z
N MET A 1 74.48 9.14 -3.05
CA MET A 1 75.09 7.82 -2.83
C MET A 1 74.01 6.93 -2.23
N VAL A 2 73.54 5.96 -3.04
CA VAL A 2 72.84 4.70 -2.72
C VAL A 2 71.38 4.70 -2.24
N HIS A 3 70.57 4.01 -3.08
CA HIS A 3 69.20 3.48 -2.97
C HIS A 3 68.95 2.47 -1.83
N LEU A 4 67.67 2.25 -1.47
CA LEU A 4 66.90 0.99 -1.70
C LEU A 4 65.54 1.06 -0.97
N CYS A 5 64.41 0.98 -1.71
CA CYS A 5 63.47 -0.15 -1.80
C CYS A 5 62.80 -0.52 -0.44
N THR A 6 61.47 -0.51 -0.31
CA THR A 6 60.57 -1.49 -0.94
C THR A 6 59.11 -1.00 -1.06
N ALA A 7 58.45 -1.42 -2.14
CA ALA A 7 56.99 -1.52 -2.30
C ALA A 7 56.72 -2.74 -3.22
N PRO A 8 55.48 -3.06 -3.63
CA PRO A 8 54.37 -3.67 -2.87
C PRO A 8 53.74 -4.88 -3.65
N ALA A 9 52.65 -5.50 -3.19
CA ALA A 9 51.83 -6.42 -4.02
C ALA A 9 50.44 -6.76 -3.41
N PRO A 10 49.44 -7.24 -4.19
CA PRO A 10 48.30 -6.40 -4.63
C PRO A 10 46.89 -7.07 -4.61
N GLU A 11 45.88 -6.29 -5.03
CA GLU A 11 44.51 -6.71 -5.38
C GLU A 11 44.42 -7.69 -6.58
N PRO A 12 43.33 -8.47 -6.72
CA PRO A 12 43.02 -9.19 -7.95
C PRO A 12 41.97 -8.47 -8.82
N ARG A 13 42.37 -8.19 -10.07
CA ARG A 13 41.49 -7.90 -11.22
C ARG A 13 41.08 -9.21 -11.90
N TRP A 14 39.81 -9.33 -12.30
CA TRP A 14 39.34 -10.40 -13.17
C TRP A 14 39.32 -9.96 -14.64
N ALA A 15 39.95 -10.78 -15.49
CA ALA A 15 40.11 -10.57 -16.91
C ALA A 15 38.98 -11.21 -17.73
N THR A 16 38.67 -10.58 -18.86
CA THR A 16 37.83 -11.04 -19.97
C THR A 16 38.51 -12.13 -20.80
N GLY A 17 37.75 -13.13 -21.28
CA GLY A 17 38.20 -14.03 -22.35
C GLY A 17 37.19 -15.14 -22.66
N GLY A 18 36.58 -15.10 -23.86
CA GLY A 18 35.64 -16.13 -24.33
C GLY A 18 36.31 -17.33 -25.01
N ARG A 19 35.59 -18.46 -25.06
CA ARG A 19 35.52 -19.39 -26.21
C ARG A 19 34.47 -20.48 -25.98
N ARG A 20 33.77 -20.81 -27.07
CA ARG A 20 32.77 -21.87 -27.25
C ARG A 20 33.32 -23.27 -26.90
N ARG A 21 32.47 -24.16 -26.38
CA ARG A 21 32.39 -25.58 -26.76
C ARG A 21 31.02 -26.18 -26.41
N GLN A 22 30.46 -26.88 -27.39
CA GLN A 22 29.24 -27.69 -27.30
C GLN A 22 29.50 -28.96 -26.48
N ALA A 23 28.49 -29.42 -25.72
CA ALA A 23 28.28 -30.83 -25.44
C ALA A 23 26.78 -31.11 -25.25
N ARG A 24 26.28 -32.08 -26.02
CA ARG A 24 24.94 -32.68 -25.94
C ARG A 24 24.90 -33.83 -24.93
N PHE A 25 23.67 -34.26 -24.62
CA PHE A 25 23.19 -35.46 -23.90
C PHE A 25 23.08 -35.31 -22.37
N GLY A 26 21.98 -35.68 -21.71
CA GLY A 26 20.79 -36.43 -22.16
C GLY A 26 19.60 -36.25 -21.22
N ARG A 27 18.41 -36.56 -21.76
CA ARG A 27 17.13 -36.64 -21.04
C ARG A 27 17.12 -37.86 -20.11
N LEU A 28 16.60 -37.70 -18.90
CA LEU A 28 15.94 -38.78 -18.17
C LEU A 28 14.67 -38.23 -17.50
N VAL A 29 13.58 -38.91 -17.79
CA VAL A 29 12.20 -38.66 -17.32
C VAL A 29 11.96 -39.62 -16.15
N GLY A 30 11.34 -39.15 -15.07
CA GLY A 30 10.91 -39.99 -13.95
C GLY A 30 10.09 -39.20 -12.92
N ALA A 31 8.80 -39.49 -12.83
CA ALA A 31 7.77 -38.81 -12.05
C ALA A 31 7.65 -39.35 -10.59
N PRO A 32 6.59 -39.05 -9.80
CA PRO A 32 6.65 -38.19 -8.61
C PRO A 32 6.47 -38.92 -7.27
N CYS A 33 6.94 -38.29 -6.19
CA CYS A 33 6.75 -38.74 -4.80
C CYS A 33 5.28 -38.71 -4.35
N ARG A 34 4.77 -39.87 -3.93
CA ARG A 34 3.49 -40.04 -3.23
C ARG A 34 3.68 -39.74 -1.73
N TRP A 35 2.85 -38.84 -1.20
CA TRP A 35 2.63 -38.72 0.25
C TRP A 35 1.48 -39.62 0.67
N ALA A 36 1.76 -40.57 1.56
CA ALA A 36 0.79 -41.50 2.10
C ALA A 36 0.00 -40.86 3.25
N SER A 37 -1.33 -40.99 3.17
CA SER A 37 -2.31 -40.64 4.18
C SER A 37 -2.24 -41.56 5.40
N PHE A 38 -2.04 -41.02 6.61
CA PHE A 38 -2.23 -41.74 7.86
C PHE A 38 -3.63 -41.43 8.42
N ARG A 39 -4.54 -42.42 8.38
CA ARG A 39 -5.79 -42.46 9.17
C ARG A 39 -5.56 -43.40 10.35
N GLY A 40 -5.36 -42.86 11.55
CA GLY A 40 -5.33 -43.62 12.80
C GLY A 40 -6.61 -43.38 13.60
N ARG A 41 -7.44 -44.41 13.74
CA ARG A 41 -8.67 -44.41 14.54
C ARG A 41 -8.36 -44.44 16.03
N ALA A 42 -9.03 -43.59 16.80
CA ALA A 42 -9.06 -43.62 18.26
C ALA A 42 -9.84 -44.84 18.78
N ARG A 43 -9.27 -45.53 19.78
CA ARG A 43 -9.97 -46.40 20.71
C ARG A 43 -9.45 -46.12 22.12
N SER A 44 -10.33 -45.68 23.02
CA SER A 44 -10.15 -45.80 24.47
C SER A 44 -10.72 -47.15 24.94
N PRO A 45 -10.25 -47.67 26.08
CA PRO A 45 -11.14 -47.64 27.25
C PRO A 45 -10.44 -47.40 28.60
N ALA A 46 -11.27 -46.96 29.58
CA ALA A 46 -11.25 -47.14 31.04
C ALA A 46 -9.88 -47.26 31.76
N GLY A 47 -9.54 -46.52 32.81
CA GLY A 47 -10.32 -45.97 33.91
C GLY A 47 -9.60 -46.37 35.22
N THR A 48 -9.31 -45.44 36.12
CA THR A 48 -9.28 -45.61 37.60
C THR A 48 -8.80 -44.33 38.31
N ASN A 49 -9.76 -43.70 39.00
CA ASN A 49 -9.78 -43.22 40.39
C ASN A 49 -8.56 -42.57 41.10
N ARG A 50 -8.92 -41.49 41.85
CA ARG A 50 -8.22 -40.77 42.96
C ARG A 50 -7.18 -39.74 42.51
N SER A 51 -7.40 -38.43 42.74
CA SER A 51 -7.31 -37.80 44.06
C SER A 51 -8.06 -36.46 44.13
N ARG A 52 -8.74 -36.21 45.26
CA ARG A 52 -9.43 -34.96 45.64
C ARG A 52 -8.46 -33.98 46.31
N VAL A 53 -8.52 -32.69 45.97
CA VAL A 53 -8.40 -31.50 46.88
C VAL A 53 -9.15 -30.35 46.18
N ALA A 54 -10.42 -30.11 46.48
CA ALA A 54 -10.95 -29.16 47.48
C ALA A 54 -11.01 -27.69 47.02
N LEU A 55 -12.20 -27.24 46.62
CA LEU A 55 -12.65 -25.86 46.76
C LEU A 55 -14.11 -25.92 47.25
N ARG A 56 -14.31 -25.57 48.53
CA ARG A 56 -15.61 -25.49 49.18
C ARG A 56 -16.25 -24.14 48.90
N ARG A 57 -17.55 -24.21 48.59
CA ARG A 57 -18.52 -23.13 48.42
C ARG A 57 -18.90 -22.50 49.77
N LEU A 58 -19.19 -21.20 49.75
CA LEU A 58 -20.34 -20.62 50.46
C LEU A 58 -21.51 -20.73 49.47
N GLY A 59 -22.70 -21.27 49.74
CA GLY A 59 -23.32 -21.67 50.99
C GLY A 59 -24.80 -21.29 50.91
N LEU A 60 -25.60 -21.94 50.05
CA LEU A 60 -27.07 -21.87 50.07
C LEU A 60 -27.68 -23.19 49.56
N SER A 61 -28.60 -23.74 50.36
CA SER A 61 -29.26 -25.05 50.23
C SER A 61 -30.47 -25.04 49.27
N PRO A 62 -30.96 -26.23 48.83
CA PRO A 62 -31.93 -26.37 47.75
C PRO A 62 -33.38 -26.55 48.24
N HIS A 63 -34.34 -25.96 47.53
CA HIS A 63 -35.74 -26.38 47.57
C HIS A 63 -36.10 -27.16 46.30
N PHE A 64 -36.49 -28.42 46.51
CA PHE A 64 -37.10 -29.31 45.54
C PHE A 64 -38.58 -28.95 45.38
N ALA A 65 -39.03 -28.68 44.16
CA ALA A 65 -40.43 -28.81 43.79
C ALA A 65 -40.55 -29.33 42.35
N ARG A 66 -41.30 -30.42 42.21
CA ARG A 66 -41.53 -31.20 40.99
C ARG A 66 -42.38 -30.40 39.99
N GLY A 67 -41.95 -30.32 38.73
CA GLY A 67 -42.73 -29.75 37.64
C GLY A 67 -42.41 -30.46 36.32
N ARG A 68 -43.45 -31.02 35.69
CA ARG A 68 -43.40 -31.90 34.51
C ARG A 68 -43.00 -31.12 33.26
N CYS A 69 -42.04 -31.62 32.47
CA CYS A 69 -41.70 -31.08 31.15
C CYS A 69 -42.77 -31.49 30.12
N LEU A 70 -43.57 -30.52 29.68
CA LEU A 70 -44.46 -30.65 28.53
C LEU A 70 -43.71 -30.22 27.27
N TRP A 71 -43.53 -31.15 26.32
CA TRP A 71 -42.93 -30.88 25.02
C TRP A 71 -43.89 -30.09 24.13
N ILE A 72 -43.66 -28.79 23.93
CA ILE A 72 -44.38 -27.99 22.94
C ILE A 72 -43.66 -28.11 21.60
N ARG A 73 -44.28 -28.82 20.66
CA ARG A 73 -43.90 -28.86 19.24
C ARG A 73 -44.10 -27.47 18.61
N ARG A 74 -43.02 -26.87 18.10
CA ARG A 74 -43.09 -25.67 17.25
C ARG A 74 -43.47 -26.06 15.82
N PRO A 75 -44.36 -25.31 15.13
CA PRO A 75 -44.77 -25.63 13.76
C PRO A 75 -43.68 -25.24 12.75
N VAL A 76 -43.43 -26.15 11.80
CA VAL A 76 -42.59 -25.92 10.62
C VAL A 76 -43.36 -25.03 9.66
N CYS A 77 -42.92 -23.78 9.50
CA CYS A 77 -43.48 -22.86 8.53
C CYS A 77 -42.87 -23.17 7.15
N ARG A 78 -43.62 -23.87 6.29
CA ARG A 78 -43.30 -24.00 4.85
C ARG A 78 -43.58 -22.65 4.18
N ARG A 79 -42.53 -21.87 3.89
CA ARG A 79 -42.62 -20.77 2.91
C ARG A 79 -42.19 -21.27 1.54
N ALA A 80 -43.10 -21.13 0.57
CA ALA A 80 -42.88 -21.37 -0.84
C ALA A 80 -41.74 -20.47 -1.37
N ARG A 81 -40.86 -21.03 -2.20
CA ARG A 81 -39.84 -20.28 -2.94
C ARG A 81 -40.51 -19.56 -4.12
N SER A 82 -40.58 -18.25 -4.07
CA SER A 82 -40.84 -17.41 -5.26
C SER A 82 -39.54 -17.16 -6.02
N PRO A 83 -39.55 -17.08 -7.35
CA PRO A 83 -38.34 -16.83 -8.15
C PRO A 83 -37.82 -15.42 -7.88
N ALA A 84 -36.53 -15.31 -7.61
CA ALA A 84 -35.84 -14.05 -7.35
C ALA A 84 -35.88 -13.16 -8.59
N ARG A 85 -36.67 -12.08 -8.54
CA ARG A 85 -36.48 -10.93 -9.44
C ARG A 85 -35.19 -10.24 -9.00
N GLN A 86 -34.15 -10.27 -9.83
CA GLN A 86 -33.00 -9.38 -9.69
C GLN A 86 -33.51 -7.94 -9.75
N ARG A 87 -33.57 -7.29 -8.58
CA ARG A 87 -33.93 -5.89 -8.46
C ARG A 87 -32.63 -5.13 -8.71
N ALA A 88 -32.56 -4.43 -9.83
CA ALA A 88 -31.45 -3.53 -10.14
C ALA A 88 -31.22 -2.58 -8.94
N LEU A 89 -29.96 -2.40 -8.56
CA LEU A 89 -29.56 -1.43 -7.54
C LEU A 89 -30.07 -0.04 -7.98
N PRO A 90 -30.68 0.75 -7.08
CA PRO A 90 -31.11 2.10 -7.44
C PRO A 90 -29.89 2.94 -7.80
N ALA A 91 -29.99 3.71 -8.88
CA ALA A 91 -28.99 4.70 -9.26
C ALA A 91 -28.69 5.59 -8.04
N HIS A 92 -27.43 5.59 -7.61
CA HIS A 92 -26.97 6.34 -6.45
C HIS A 92 -27.23 7.83 -6.68
N ALA A 93 -27.99 8.46 -5.78
CA ALA A 93 -28.00 9.90 -5.67
C ALA A 93 -26.56 10.34 -5.35
N PRO A 94 -25.98 11.32 -6.07
CA PRO A 94 -24.62 11.75 -5.82
C PRO A 94 -24.50 12.22 -4.38
N PHE A 95 -23.50 11.70 -3.65
CA PHE A 95 -23.02 12.35 -2.44
C PHE A 95 -22.76 13.82 -2.80
N ALA A 96 -23.26 14.75 -1.99
CA ALA A 96 -23.05 16.17 -2.20
C ALA A 96 -21.55 16.40 -2.42
N GLU A 97 -21.18 16.93 -3.58
CA GLU A 97 -19.79 17.19 -3.95
C GLU A 97 -19.14 17.99 -2.82
N SER A 98 -18.10 17.43 -2.21
CA SER A 98 -17.27 18.19 -1.29
C SER A 98 -16.62 19.31 -2.10
N PRO A 99 -16.80 20.59 -1.76
CA PRO A 99 -16.28 21.71 -2.56
C PRO A 99 -14.74 21.73 -2.69
N MET A 100 -14.03 20.83 -1.98
CA MET A 100 -12.56 20.76 -2.01
C MET A 100 -11.98 19.80 -3.07
N THR A 101 -12.76 18.89 -3.66
CA THR A 101 -12.21 17.88 -4.57
C THR A 101 -11.62 18.48 -5.85
N HIS A 102 -12.09 19.68 -6.24
CA HIS A 102 -11.57 20.44 -7.38
C HIS A 102 -10.23 21.16 -7.12
N SER A 103 -9.73 21.18 -5.88
CA SER A 103 -8.57 21.99 -5.48
C SER A 103 -7.32 21.18 -5.11
N LEU A 104 -7.38 19.83 -5.10
CA LEU A 104 -6.26 19.06 -4.57
C LEU A 104 -5.01 19.16 -5.45
N PHE A 105 -5.21 19.16 -6.76
CA PHE A 105 -4.19 19.34 -7.78
C PHE A 105 -4.75 20.21 -8.89
N ALA A 106 -3.93 21.10 -9.45
CA ALA A 106 -4.24 21.69 -10.74
C ALA A 106 -4.32 20.57 -11.80
N ARG A 107 -5.05 20.79 -12.91
CA ARG A 107 -5.02 19.80 -14.01
C ARG A 107 -3.59 19.62 -14.48
N ARG A 108 -3.18 18.36 -14.66
CA ARG A 108 -1.85 17.96 -15.14
C ARG A 108 -0.71 18.29 -14.16
N SER A 109 -0.93 18.04 -12.87
CA SER A 109 0.11 18.18 -11.84
C SER A 109 1.14 17.04 -11.87
N LEU A 110 2.38 17.37 -11.55
CA LEU A 110 3.46 16.43 -11.23
C LEU A 110 3.66 16.36 -9.72
N VAL A 111 3.73 15.13 -9.22
CA VAL A 111 3.95 14.85 -7.79
C VAL A 111 5.22 14.03 -7.63
N GLY A 112 6.22 14.56 -6.92
CA GLY A 112 7.52 13.91 -6.74
C GLY A 112 7.58 13.05 -5.47
N MET A 113 8.17 11.86 -5.55
CA MET A 113 8.37 11.01 -4.36
C MET A 113 9.64 11.38 -3.61
N VAL A 114 9.50 11.65 -2.32
CA VAL A 114 10.58 11.71 -1.32
C VAL A 114 10.58 10.38 -0.57
N HIS A 115 11.53 9.51 -0.89
CA HIS A 115 11.69 8.22 -0.19
C HIS A 115 12.59 8.44 1.02
N VAL A 116 12.02 8.42 2.23
CA VAL A 116 12.81 8.62 3.44
C VAL A 116 13.73 7.42 3.70
N GLY A 117 14.86 7.68 4.36
CA GLY A 117 15.77 6.64 4.84
C GLY A 117 15.08 5.66 5.80
N ALA A 118 15.67 4.49 6.00
CA ALA A 118 15.09 3.45 6.85
C ALA A 118 14.97 3.96 8.29
N LEU A 119 13.73 4.00 8.81
CA LEU A 119 13.45 4.59 10.11
C LEU A 119 14.03 3.76 11.26
N PRO A 120 14.29 4.38 12.42
CA PRO A 120 14.62 3.65 13.65
C PRO A 120 13.57 2.56 13.95
N GLY A 121 14.04 1.39 14.39
CA GLY A 121 13.19 0.22 14.66
C GLY A 121 12.99 -0.71 13.47
N THR A 122 13.33 -0.28 12.25
CA THR A 122 13.26 -1.12 11.05
C THR A 122 14.53 -1.97 10.90
N PRO A 123 14.49 -3.11 10.20
CA PRO A 123 15.67 -3.97 10.05
C PRO A 123 16.86 -3.34 9.32
N ARG A 124 16.63 -2.23 8.60
CA ARG A 124 17.66 -1.50 7.86
C ARG A 124 18.01 -0.15 8.50
N GLY A 125 17.39 0.21 9.62
CA GLY A 125 17.65 1.46 10.32
C GLY A 125 19.06 1.47 10.93
N CYS A 126 19.94 2.31 10.40
CA CYS A 126 21.29 2.52 10.92
C CYS A 126 21.71 3.99 10.97
N GLU A 127 20.95 4.88 10.34
CA GLU A 127 21.19 6.32 10.33
C GLU A 127 20.42 6.96 11.48
N ASP A 128 20.96 8.06 12.02
CA ASP A 128 20.21 8.88 12.98
C ASP A 128 19.07 9.64 12.27
N LEU A 129 18.04 9.98 13.05
CA LEU A 129 16.83 10.58 12.49
C LEU A 129 17.08 11.98 11.91
N ASP A 130 18.08 12.73 12.41
CA ASP A 130 18.42 14.06 11.90
C ASP A 130 19.03 13.97 10.50
N SER A 131 19.91 12.99 10.26
CA SER A 131 20.48 12.70 8.95
C SER A 131 19.40 12.29 7.93
N ILE A 132 18.46 11.44 8.35
CA ILE A 132 17.32 11.03 7.51
C ILE A 132 16.45 12.25 7.17
N THR A 133 16.16 13.10 8.16
CA THR A 133 15.35 14.30 8.01
C THR A 133 16.00 15.31 7.08
N THR A 134 17.30 15.58 7.25
CA THR A 134 18.07 16.50 6.40
C THR A 134 17.99 16.07 4.94
N ARG A 135 18.24 14.78 4.66
CA ARG A 135 18.15 14.24 3.30
C ARG A 135 16.74 14.38 2.71
N ALA A 136 15.70 14.13 3.49
CA ALA A 136 14.31 14.28 3.03
C ALA A 136 13.99 15.74 2.66
N CYS A 137 14.47 16.71 3.46
CA CYS A 137 14.33 18.13 3.16
C CYS A 137 15.10 18.52 1.90
N ASP A 138 16.33 18.05 1.73
CA ASP A 138 17.13 18.32 0.53
C ASP A 138 16.48 17.75 -0.73
N GLU A 139 15.93 16.52 -0.65
CA GLU A 139 15.19 15.93 -1.77
C GLU A 139 13.92 16.71 -2.09
N ALA A 140 13.16 17.15 -1.07
CA ALA A 140 11.96 17.95 -1.28
C ALA A 140 12.25 19.30 -1.95
N ARG A 141 13.28 20.02 -1.48
CA ARG A 141 13.74 21.29 -2.09
C ARG A 141 14.14 21.11 -3.54
N LEU A 142 14.91 20.06 -3.84
CA LEU A 142 15.30 19.76 -5.22
C LEU A 142 14.09 19.55 -6.14
N LEU A 143 13.07 18.84 -5.66
CA LEU A 143 11.84 18.63 -6.42
C LEU A 143 11.06 19.94 -6.63
N GLU A 144 10.95 20.77 -5.59
CA GLU A 144 10.33 22.09 -5.71
C GLU A 144 11.09 22.99 -6.71
N ASP A 145 12.41 23.10 -6.56
CA ASP A 145 13.28 23.89 -7.44
C ASP A 145 13.21 23.41 -8.90
N ALA A 146 13.04 22.10 -9.11
CA ALA A 146 12.87 21.54 -10.44
C ALA A 146 11.49 21.88 -11.06
N GLY A 147 10.51 22.29 -10.27
CA GLY A 147 9.16 22.69 -10.73
C GLY A 147 8.07 21.64 -10.54
N PHE A 148 8.20 20.74 -9.56
CA PHE A 148 7.09 19.85 -9.17
C PHE A 148 5.98 20.64 -8.46
N ASP A 149 4.72 20.21 -8.64
CA ASP A 149 3.57 20.90 -8.04
C ASP A 149 3.24 20.41 -6.62
N ALA A 150 3.73 19.22 -6.26
CA ALA A 150 3.58 18.63 -4.93
C ALA A 150 4.64 17.54 -4.68
N VAL A 151 4.78 17.11 -3.43
CA VAL A 151 5.59 15.94 -3.06
C VAL A 151 4.81 14.91 -2.23
N ILE A 152 5.24 13.65 -2.24
CA ILE A 152 4.78 12.60 -1.32
C ILE A 152 5.97 12.09 -0.52
N ILE A 153 5.85 12.10 0.80
CA ILE A 153 6.85 11.58 1.74
C ILE A 153 6.48 10.14 2.08
N GLU A 154 7.36 9.18 1.74
CA GLU A 154 7.10 7.73 1.83
C GLU A 154 8.23 6.97 2.54
N ASN A 155 7.88 6.04 3.44
CA ASN A 155 8.81 5.18 4.18
C ASN A 155 9.31 3.94 3.39
N MET A 156 9.69 4.13 2.12
CA MET A 156 10.09 3.06 1.19
C MET A 156 11.29 2.22 1.66
N HIS A 157 12.15 2.76 2.53
CA HIS A 157 13.35 2.06 2.99
C HIS A 157 13.13 1.19 4.25
N ASP A 158 11.93 1.20 4.84
CA ASP A 158 11.59 0.43 6.05
C ASP A 158 11.48 -1.10 5.82
N ARG A 159 11.72 -1.56 4.60
CA ARG A 159 11.55 -2.97 4.20
C ARG A 159 12.32 -3.96 5.09
N PRO A 160 11.70 -5.10 5.45
CA PRO A 160 10.30 -5.50 5.19
C PRO A 160 9.28 -4.72 6.04
N TYR A 161 8.11 -4.42 5.45
CA TYR A 161 7.07 -3.63 6.11
C TYR A 161 6.22 -4.47 7.06
N LEU A 162 5.66 -3.81 8.09
CA LEU A 162 4.61 -4.35 8.95
C LEU A 162 3.27 -3.77 8.52
N HIS A 163 2.23 -4.60 8.45
CA HIS A 163 0.93 -4.15 7.97
C HIS A 163 0.10 -3.41 9.03
N GLY A 164 -0.41 -2.22 8.69
CA GLY A 164 -1.39 -1.47 9.47
C GLY A 164 -0.99 -1.25 10.93
N ASP A 165 -1.89 -1.59 11.86
CA ASP A 165 -1.71 -1.42 13.31
C ASP A 165 -0.58 -2.29 13.93
N LYS A 166 0.11 -3.11 13.13
CA LYS A 166 1.31 -3.84 13.58
C LYS A 166 2.56 -2.96 13.60
N MET A 167 2.53 -1.80 12.93
CA MET A 167 3.62 -0.84 12.97
C MET A 167 3.79 -0.28 14.39
N GLY A 168 5.03 -0.09 14.82
CA GLY A 168 5.30 0.54 16.10
C GLY A 168 5.14 2.07 16.06
N PRO A 169 4.95 2.71 17.22
CA PRO A 169 4.79 4.17 17.32
C PRO A 169 6.00 4.95 16.80
N GLU A 170 7.18 4.33 16.75
CA GLU A 170 8.41 4.92 16.21
C GLU A 170 8.29 5.33 14.73
N VAL A 171 7.51 4.59 13.93
CA VAL A 171 7.25 4.93 12.51
C VAL A 171 6.45 6.23 12.43
N VAL A 172 5.38 6.35 13.21
CA VAL A 172 4.52 7.54 13.25
C VAL A 172 5.31 8.74 13.75
N ALA A 173 6.08 8.57 14.83
CA ALA A 173 6.89 9.64 15.42
C ALA A 173 7.94 10.15 14.43
N GLY A 174 8.70 9.23 13.81
CA GLY A 174 9.72 9.57 12.81
C GLY A 174 9.11 10.26 11.58
N MET A 175 8.05 9.69 11.01
CA MET A 175 7.37 10.29 9.85
C MET A 175 6.75 11.65 10.17
N THR A 176 6.25 11.86 11.39
CA THR A 176 5.75 13.18 11.83
C THR A 176 6.86 14.22 11.87
N LEU A 177 8.00 13.90 12.49
CA LEU A 177 9.14 14.82 12.54
C LEU A 177 9.63 15.17 11.13
N ILE A 178 9.86 14.16 10.29
CA ILE A 178 10.34 14.35 8.93
C ILE A 178 9.34 15.19 8.12
N SER A 179 8.05 14.85 8.19
CA SER A 179 7.01 15.59 7.44
C SER A 179 6.90 17.04 7.87
N ALA A 180 6.99 17.33 9.18
CA ALA A 180 6.99 18.70 9.68
C ALA A 180 8.21 19.50 9.19
N LYS A 181 9.40 18.86 9.15
CA LYS A 181 10.62 19.51 8.63
C LYS A 181 10.62 19.70 7.14
N VAL A 182 10.05 18.77 6.38
CA VAL A 182 9.82 18.97 4.94
C VAL A 182 8.84 20.12 4.73
N ALA A 183 7.75 20.21 5.50
CA ALA A 183 6.79 21.31 5.40
C ALA A 183 7.41 22.70 5.68
N GLU A 184 8.44 22.79 6.53
CA GLU A 184 9.21 24.03 6.75
C GLU A 184 10.18 24.34 5.59
N ALA A 185 10.53 23.34 4.77
CA ALA A 185 11.59 23.42 3.77
C ALA A 185 11.11 23.76 2.35
N ILE A 186 9.81 23.60 2.07
CA ILE A 186 9.17 23.82 0.77
C ILE A 186 7.86 24.61 0.92
N ASP A 187 7.45 25.32 -0.13
CA ASP A 187 6.20 26.09 -0.22
C ASP A 187 5.08 25.32 -0.96
N ILE A 188 5.42 24.29 -1.75
CA ILE A 188 4.44 23.43 -2.44
C ILE A 188 3.74 22.44 -1.50
N PRO A 189 2.49 22.02 -1.79
CA PRO A 189 1.77 21.06 -0.96
C PRO A 189 2.47 19.70 -0.91
N PHE A 190 2.36 19.03 0.23
CA PHE A 190 2.86 17.67 0.40
C PHE A 190 1.76 16.69 0.83
N GLY A 191 1.98 15.42 0.51
CA GLY A 191 1.23 14.30 1.02
C GLY A 191 2.11 13.28 1.72
N VAL A 192 1.47 12.32 2.40
CA VAL A 192 2.16 11.29 3.19
C VAL A 192 1.71 9.91 2.75
N GLN A 193 2.65 8.97 2.69
CA GLN A 193 2.38 7.56 2.48
C GLN A 193 3.16 6.74 3.49
N ILE A 194 2.45 5.90 4.25
CA ILE A 194 3.08 4.90 5.10
C ILE A 194 2.68 3.54 4.53
N LEU A 195 3.68 2.86 3.98
CA LEU A 195 3.51 1.63 3.20
C LEU A 195 2.99 0.49 4.03
N SER A 196 2.34 -0.45 3.34
CA SER A 196 1.70 -1.63 3.94
C SER A 196 0.43 -1.29 4.71
N GLY A 197 -0.44 -0.47 4.13
CA GLY A 197 -1.72 -0.12 4.75
C GLY A 197 -1.58 0.73 6.03
N GLY A 198 -0.50 1.51 6.14
CA GLY A 198 -0.32 2.48 7.20
C GLY A 198 -1.23 3.70 7.04
N ASN A 199 -2.42 3.57 6.44
CA ASN A 199 -3.23 4.71 5.98
C ASN A 199 -3.73 5.56 7.16
N ARG A 200 -4.15 4.91 8.25
CA ARG A 200 -4.53 5.59 9.49
C ARG A 200 -3.36 6.41 10.06
N HIS A 201 -2.16 5.84 10.04
CA HIS A 201 -0.94 6.49 10.49
C HIS A 201 -0.57 7.66 9.58
N ALA A 202 -0.58 7.45 8.26
CA ALA A 202 -0.30 8.48 7.27
C ALA A 202 -1.27 9.66 7.42
N LEU A 203 -2.55 9.39 7.69
CA LEU A 203 -3.55 10.42 7.92
C LEU A 203 -3.26 11.25 9.17
N ALA A 204 -2.87 10.59 10.27
CA ALA A 204 -2.49 11.28 11.51
C ALA A 204 -1.23 12.14 11.30
N VAL A 205 -0.22 11.61 10.61
CA VAL A 205 1.03 12.33 10.27
C VAL A 205 0.74 13.54 9.39
N ALA A 206 -0.01 13.35 8.30
CA ALA A 206 -0.40 14.45 7.41
C ALA A 206 -1.19 15.52 8.16
N HIS A 207 -2.14 15.13 9.01
CA HIS A 207 -2.91 16.08 9.81
C HIS A 207 -2.01 16.89 10.76
N ALA A 208 -1.11 16.21 11.49
CA ALA A 208 -0.24 16.85 12.48
C ALA A 208 0.82 17.77 11.84
N ALA A 209 1.35 17.39 10.68
CA ALA A 209 2.38 18.14 9.97
C ALA A 209 1.82 19.18 8.99
N GLY A 210 0.49 19.28 8.83
CA GLY A 210 -0.14 20.21 7.89
C GLY A 210 -0.04 19.80 6.42
N GLY A 211 -0.05 18.50 6.14
CA GLY A 211 -0.15 17.93 4.79
C GLY A 211 -1.54 18.13 4.16
N ARG A 212 -1.65 17.87 2.86
CA ARG A 212 -2.89 18.07 2.09
C ARG A 212 -3.56 16.78 1.66
N PHE A 213 -2.81 15.69 1.57
CA PHE A 213 -3.35 14.40 1.15
C PHE A 213 -2.53 13.23 1.68
N ILE A 214 -3.12 12.04 1.60
CA ILE A 214 -2.40 10.78 1.76
C ILE A 214 -2.55 9.93 0.50
N ARG A 215 -1.55 9.11 0.22
CA ARG A 215 -1.70 7.99 -0.70
C ARG A 215 -2.14 6.77 0.11
N CYS A 216 -3.34 6.29 -0.19
CA CYS A 216 -4.02 5.25 0.55
C CYS A 216 -4.00 3.92 -0.19
N GLU A 217 -3.51 2.88 0.46
CA GLU A 217 -3.55 1.50 -0.02
C GLU A 217 -4.79 0.78 0.51
N ASN A 218 -5.27 -0.27 -0.15
CA ASN A 218 -6.29 -1.17 0.41
C ASN A 218 -7.58 -0.47 0.92
N PHE A 219 -7.98 0.62 0.25
CA PHE A 219 -9.16 1.41 0.64
C PHE A 219 -10.47 0.63 0.46
N VAL A 220 -10.60 -0.05 -0.68
CA VAL A 220 -11.72 -0.94 -1.02
C VAL A 220 -11.20 -2.33 -1.40
N PHE A 221 -12.00 -3.33 -1.05
CA PHE A 221 -11.75 -4.77 -1.27
C PHE A 221 -10.50 -5.33 -0.59
N SER A 222 -10.44 -6.65 -0.51
CA SER A 222 -9.31 -7.42 0.02
C SER A 222 -8.38 -7.87 -1.11
N HIS A 223 -7.09 -8.03 -0.82
CA HIS A 223 -6.11 -8.58 -1.77
C HIS A 223 -4.92 -9.23 -1.05
N VAL A 224 -4.04 -9.89 -1.78
CA VAL A 224 -2.82 -10.51 -1.21
C VAL A 224 -1.61 -9.72 -1.67
N ALA A 225 -0.93 -9.03 -0.75
CA ALA A 225 0.29 -8.29 -1.02
C ALA A 225 1.55 -9.08 -0.62
N ASP A 226 2.74 -8.49 -0.81
CA ASP A 226 4.03 -9.07 -0.44
C ASP A 226 4.11 -9.42 1.07
N GLU A 227 3.36 -8.71 1.90
CA GLU A 227 3.27 -8.88 3.35
C GLU A 227 2.20 -9.90 3.78
N GLY A 228 1.43 -10.44 2.82
CA GLY A 228 0.40 -11.45 3.04
C GLY A 228 -1.00 -10.99 2.66
N LEU A 229 -2.01 -11.72 3.16
CA LEU A 229 -3.41 -11.38 2.94
C LEU A 229 -3.73 -10.06 3.67
N LEU A 230 -4.31 -9.10 2.95
CA LEU A 230 -4.93 -7.89 3.48
C LEU A 230 -6.45 -8.12 3.48
N PRO A 231 -7.01 -8.66 4.58
CA PRO A 231 -8.37 -9.18 4.58
C PRO A 231 -9.45 -8.09 4.67
N GLU A 232 -9.10 -6.90 5.18
CA GLU A 232 -10.08 -5.87 5.54
C GLU A 232 -9.85 -4.61 4.70
N ALA A 233 -10.91 -4.09 4.08
CA ALA A 233 -10.88 -2.81 3.38
C ALA A 233 -10.97 -1.65 4.38
N GLU A 234 -10.20 -0.58 4.16
CA GLU A 234 -10.00 0.45 5.19
C GLU A 234 -10.98 1.64 5.15
N ALA A 235 -11.75 1.82 4.08
CA ALA A 235 -12.58 3.02 3.87
C ALA A 235 -13.43 3.41 5.09
N GLY A 236 -14.15 2.44 5.67
CA GLY A 236 -15.06 2.71 6.79
C GLY A 236 -14.35 3.21 8.05
N ALA A 237 -13.28 2.54 8.46
CA ALA A 237 -12.51 2.89 9.65
C ALA A 237 -11.71 4.19 9.42
N LEU A 238 -11.09 4.32 8.25
CA LEU A 238 -10.26 5.48 7.89
C LEU A 238 -11.07 6.77 7.84
N LEU A 239 -12.24 6.78 7.19
CA LEU A 239 -13.08 7.98 7.09
C LEU A 239 -13.66 8.41 8.44
N ARG A 240 -13.99 7.46 9.33
CA ARG A 240 -14.41 7.77 10.71
C ARG A 240 -13.26 8.38 11.50
N TYR A 241 -12.07 7.81 11.37
CA TYR A 241 -10.88 8.33 12.03
C TYR A 241 -10.53 9.72 11.52
N ARG A 242 -10.60 9.98 10.20
CA ARG A 242 -10.44 11.31 9.59
C ARG A 242 -11.29 12.36 10.28
N ARG A 243 -12.58 12.09 10.38
CA ARG A 243 -13.54 12.98 11.05
C ARG A 243 -13.28 13.10 12.55
N HIS A 244 -12.92 11.99 13.20
CA HIS A 244 -12.67 11.96 14.63
C HIS A 244 -11.52 12.89 15.06
N ILE A 245 -10.47 12.99 14.24
CA ILE A 245 -9.31 13.84 14.52
C ILE A 245 -9.41 15.24 13.89
N GLY A 246 -10.48 15.57 13.16
CA GLY A 246 -10.62 16.86 12.47
C GLY A 246 -9.75 17.01 11.20
N ALA A 247 -9.38 15.89 10.58
CA ALA A 247 -8.53 15.85 9.39
C ALA A 247 -9.33 15.84 8.08
N GLU A 248 -10.58 16.32 8.05
CA GLU A 248 -11.37 16.39 6.81
C GLU A 248 -10.72 17.23 5.70
N HIS A 249 -9.74 18.07 6.03
CA HIS A 249 -8.95 18.82 5.05
C HIS A 249 -7.87 17.98 4.35
N VAL A 250 -7.56 16.78 4.86
CA VAL A 250 -6.59 15.86 4.26
C VAL A 250 -7.34 14.90 3.33
N ALA A 251 -7.06 15.00 2.03
CA ALA A 251 -7.65 14.13 1.03
C ALA A 251 -7.05 12.71 1.08
N ILE A 252 -7.87 11.72 0.73
CA ILE A 252 -7.48 10.31 0.69
C ILE A 252 -7.46 9.90 -0.79
N CYS A 253 -6.26 9.85 -1.37
CA CYS A 253 -6.02 9.42 -2.75
C CYS A 253 -5.76 7.92 -2.80
N CYS A 254 -6.68 7.13 -3.34
CA CYS A 254 -6.69 5.67 -3.15
C CYS A 254 -6.08 4.91 -4.33
N ASP A 255 -5.08 4.08 -4.08
CA ASP A 255 -4.60 3.09 -5.06
C ASP A 255 -5.71 2.08 -5.39
N VAL A 256 -6.02 1.97 -6.68
CA VAL A 256 -6.94 0.96 -7.21
C VAL A 256 -6.13 -0.18 -7.81
N LYS A 257 -6.46 -1.42 -7.43
CA LYS A 257 -5.71 -2.62 -7.79
C LYS A 257 -4.20 -2.43 -7.60
N LYS A 258 -3.83 -2.08 -6.35
CA LYS A 258 -2.46 -1.80 -5.89
C LYS A 258 -1.41 -2.69 -6.57
N LYS A 259 -0.30 -2.06 -7.01
CA LYS A 259 0.94 -2.74 -7.40
C LYS A 259 1.46 -3.66 -6.27
N HIS A 260 2.22 -4.70 -6.61
CA HIS A 260 2.72 -5.68 -5.62
C HIS A 260 1.62 -6.41 -4.84
N ALA A 261 0.45 -6.56 -5.46
CA ALA A 261 -0.63 -7.35 -4.93
C ALA A 261 -1.25 -8.26 -6.00
N SER A 262 -1.66 -9.44 -5.56
CA SER A 262 -2.55 -10.33 -6.28
C SER A 262 -4.00 -10.00 -5.93
N HIS A 263 -4.78 -9.74 -6.98
CA HIS A 263 -6.22 -9.44 -6.91
C HIS A 263 -7.07 -10.66 -7.28
N ALA A 264 -6.55 -11.88 -7.06
CA ALA A 264 -7.23 -13.12 -7.45
C ALA A 264 -8.56 -13.34 -6.69
N ILE A 265 -8.67 -12.85 -5.45
CA ILE A 265 -9.88 -12.95 -4.61
C ILE A 265 -11.02 -12.10 -5.18
N THR A 266 -10.69 -11.06 -5.93
CA THR A 266 -11.59 -10.06 -6.52
C THR A 266 -11.49 -10.07 -8.05
N ALA A 267 -11.08 -11.20 -8.63
CA ALA A 267 -10.83 -11.33 -10.06
C ALA A 267 -12.11 -11.23 -10.91
N ASP A 268 -13.27 -11.38 -10.30
CA ASP A 268 -14.59 -11.16 -10.91
C ASP A 268 -14.93 -9.67 -11.09
N LEU A 269 -14.19 -8.77 -10.44
CA LEU A 269 -14.37 -7.33 -10.55
C LEU A 269 -13.45 -6.74 -11.62
N SER A 270 -14.03 -5.96 -12.53
CA SER A 270 -13.28 -5.17 -13.50
C SER A 270 -12.53 -4.02 -12.81
N LEU A 271 -11.64 -3.34 -13.55
CA LEU A 271 -11.02 -2.11 -13.05
C LEU A 271 -12.08 -1.04 -12.77
N ALA A 272 -13.06 -0.88 -13.67
CA ALA A 272 -14.16 0.08 -13.52
C ALA A 272 -14.97 -0.19 -12.24
N ASP A 273 -15.33 -1.45 -11.97
CA ASP A 273 -16.06 -1.81 -10.74
C ASP A 273 -15.30 -1.40 -9.48
N CYS A 274 -13.97 -1.59 -9.47
CA CYS A 274 -13.14 -1.20 -8.34
C CYS A 274 -13.06 0.33 -8.15
N ILE A 275 -13.05 1.08 -9.25
CA ILE A 275 -13.01 2.55 -9.25
C ILE A 275 -14.34 3.12 -8.76
N GLU A 276 -15.45 2.63 -9.31
CA GLU A 276 -16.80 3.02 -8.90
C GLU A 276 -17.04 2.71 -7.42
N ALA A 277 -16.54 1.57 -6.92
CA ALA A 277 -16.59 1.26 -5.50
C ALA A 277 -15.77 2.25 -4.66
N ALA A 278 -14.54 2.60 -5.07
CA ALA A 278 -13.73 3.58 -4.34
C ALA A 278 -14.44 4.94 -4.23
N GLU A 279 -15.05 5.42 -5.33
CA GLU A 279 -15.87 6.64 -5.32
C GLU A 279 -17.09 6.49 -4.42
N PHE A 280 -17.85 5.40 -4.55
CA PHE A 280 -19.03 5.13 -3.72
C PHE A 280 -18.71 5.10 -2.21
N PHE A 281 -17.55 4.57 -1.84
CA PHE A 281 -17.09 4.52 -0.45
C PHE A 281 -16.38 5.79 0.03
N GLY A 282 -16.32 6.84 -0.78
CA GLY A 282 -15.90 8.18 -0.36
C GLY A 282 -14.39 8.46 -0.49
N ALA A 283 -13.72 7.87 -1.48
CA ALA A 283 -12.38 8.31 -1.88
C ALA A 283 -12.43 9.77 -2.40
N ASP A 284 -11.34 10.53 -2.20
CA ASP A 284 -11.24 11.90 -2.73
C ASP A 284 -10.55 11.93 -4.10
N ALA A 285 -9.75 10.91 -4.42
CA ALA A 285 -9.13 10.68 -5.72
C ALA A 285 -8.82 9.19 -5.91
N VAL A 286 -8.63 8.76 -7.15
CA VAL A 286 -8.18 7.39 -7.48
C VAL A 286 -6.80 7.41 -8.11
N ILE A 287 -5.95 6.47 -7.72
CA ILE A 287 -4.60 6.29 -8.24
C ILE A 287 -4.55 4.97 -9.02
N ILE A 288 -4.26 5.07 -10.31
CA ILE A 288 -4.07 3.93 -11.20
C ILE A 288 -2.59 3.57 -11.22
N THR A 289 -2.27 2.30 -11.01
CA THR A 289 -0.89 1.80 -10.95
C THR A 289 -0.68 0.66 -11.94
N GLY A 290 0.58 0.47 -12.34
CA GLY A 290 1.00 -0.69 -13.11
C GLY A 290 0.98 -1.96 -12.27
N THR A 291 0.84 -3.11 -12.92
CA THR A 291 0.65 -4.40 -12.25
C THR A 291 1.85 -4.89 -11.43
N ALA A 292 3.06 -4.37 -11.65
CA ALA A 292 4.27 -4.69 -10.88
C ALA A 292 5.37 -3.62 -11.07
N THR A 293 6.40 -3.61 -10.21
CA THR A 293 7.60 -2.78 -10.41
C THR A 293 8.21 -3.03 -11.81
N GLY A 294 8.49 -1.96 -12.54
CA GLY A 294 9.02 -2.01 -13.92
C GLY A 294 7.98 -2.21 -15.02
N LYS A 295 6.69 -2.39 -14.68
CA LYS A 295 5.60 -2.41 -15.65
C LYS A 295 4.88 -1.05 -15.60
N PRO A 296 4.95 -0.23 -16.66
CA PRO A 296 4.30 1.08 -16.66
C PRO A 296 2.78 0.95 -16.60
N THR A 297 2.14 2.00 -16.11
CA THR A 297 0.67 2.10 -16.09
C THR A 297 0.16 2.16 -17.54
N SER A 298 -0.86 1.35 -17.86
CA SER A 298 -1.46 1.35 -19.20
C SER A 298 -2.28 2.62 -19.41
N VAL A 299 -2.11 3.29 -20.55
CA VAL A 299 -2.95 4.44 -20.94
C VAL A 299 -4.42 4.03 -21.01
N ASP A 300 -4.72 2.82 -21.45
CA ASP A 300 -6.10 2.28 -21.50
C ASP A 300 -6.73 2.13 -20.10
N ASP A 301 -5.92 1.79 -19.09
CA ASP A 301 -6.39 1.69 -17.71
C ASP A 301 -6.72 3.08 -17.16
N VAL A 302 -5.89 4.09 -17.47
CA VAL A 302 -6.16 5.50 -17.10
C VAL A 302 -7.37 6.03 -17.84
N ALA A 303 -7.52 5.71 -19.13
CA ALA A 303 -8.70 6.07 -19.93
C ALA A 303 -9.97 5.43 -19.36
N THR A 304 -9.89 4.18 -18.93
CA THR A 304 -10.97 3.46 -18.24
C THR A 304 -11.32 4.17 -16.94
N ALA A 305 -10.33 4.56 -16.14
CA ALA A 305 -10.55 5.32 -14.92
C ALA A 305 -11.27 6.64 -15.17
N ARG A 306 -10.79 7.43 -16.13
CA ARG A 306 -11.40 8.72 -16.49
C ARG A 306 -12.88 8.60 -16.87
N ARG A 307 -13.28 7.49 -17.50
CA ARG A 307 -14.69 7.20 -17.86
C ARG A 307 -15.53 6.66 -16.70
N SER A 308 -14.90 6.05 -15.69
CA SER A 308 -15.58 5.33 -14.61
C SER A 308 -15.82 6.19 -13.36
N THR A 309 -15.19 7.37 -13.25
CA THR A 309 -15.35 8.25 -12.08
C THR A 309 -15.34 9.72 -12.45
N ARG A 310 -15.94 10.54 -11.58
CA ARG A 310 -15.81 12.01 -11.59
C ARG A 310 -14.64 12.52 -10.75
N LEU A 311 -14.11 11.68 -9.86
CA LEU A 311 -12.98 12.03 -9.02
C LEU A 311 -11.73 12.38 -9.85
N PRO A 312 -10.78 13.15 -9.28
CA PRO A 312 -9.45 13.28 -9.83
C PRO A 312 -8.79 11.92 -10.07
N VAL A 313 -8.22 11.73 -11.26
CA VAL A 313 -7.51 10.50 -11.64
C VAL A 313 -6.01 10.76 -11.59
N MET A 314 -5.31 9.98 -10.78
CA MET A 314 -3.86 10.05 -10.66
C MET A 314 -3.19 8.79 -11.23
N VAL A 315 -1.93 8.91 -11.63
CA VAL A 315 -1.09 7.76 -12.01
C VAL A 315 0.01 7.56 -10.98
N GLY A 316 0.09 6.37 -10.40
CA GLY A 316 0.96 6.09 -9.24
C GLY A 316 2.27 5.37 -9.54
N SER A 317 2.59 5.09 -10.81
CA SER A 317 3.81 4.36 -11.20
C SER A 317 4.14 4.45 -12.69
N GLY A 318 5.42 4.26 -13.03
CA GLY A 318 5.85 4.05 -14.42
C GLY A 318 5.87 5.31 -15.29
N VAL A 319 5.86 6.48 -14.65
CA VAL A 319 5.91 7.77 -15.33
C VAL A 319 7.36 8.06 -15.75
N THR A 320 7.54 8.35 -17.04
CA THR A 320 8.78 8.75 -17.70
C THR A 320 8.44 9.87 -18.70
N PRO A 321 9.41 10.66 -19.21
CA PRO A 321 9.13 11.76 -20.13
C PRO A 321 8.28 11.36 -21.33
N GLU A 322 8.50 10.16 -21.84
CA GLU A 322 7.79 9.61 -23.00
C GLU A 322 6.33 9.26 -22.70
N THR A 323 6.00 8.97 -21.44
CA THR A 323 4.64 8.59 -21.02
C THR A 323 3.82 9.76 -20.51
N VAL A 324 4.43 10.91 -20.22
CA VAL A 324 3.74 12.08 -19.63
C VAL A 324 2.57 12.55 -20.51
N ALA A 325 2.83 12.85 -21.78
CA ALA A 325 1.80 13.38 -22.69
C ALA A 325 0.58 12.45 -22.84
N PRO A 326 0.73 11.16 -23.19
CA PRO A 326 -0.44 10.27 -23.32
C PRO A 326 -1.14 10.01 -21.98
N LEU A 327 -0.43 10.02 -20.84
CA LEU A 327 -1.10 9.87 -19.53
C LEU A 327 -1.93 11.12 -19.17
N PHE A 328 -1.44 12.33 -19.48
CA PHE A 328 -2.16 13.59 -19.23
C PHE A 328 -3.37 13.84 -20.14
N GLU A 329 -3.64 12.98 -21.13
CA GLU A 329 -4.92 12.97 -21.83
C GLU A 329 -6.08 12.54 -20.92
N HIS A 330 -5.78 11.76 -19.88
CA HIS A 330 -6.79 11.13 -19.02
C HIS A 330 -6.56 11.32 -17.52
N ALA A 331 -5.32 11.60 -17.10
CA ALA A 331 -4.95 11.84 -15.71
C ALA A 331 -4.92 13.33 -15.36
N ASP A 332 -5.31 13.64 -14.13
CA ASP A 332 -5.22 14.96 -13.52
C ASP A 332 -3.86 15.17 -12.81
N ALA A 333 -3.21 14.09 -12.34
CA ALA A 333 -1.86 14.16 -11.77
C ALA A 333 -1.02 12.90 -12.00
N LEU A 334 0.31 13.05 -12.04
CA LEU A 334 1.26 11.95 -12.20
C LEU A 334 2.25 11.92 -11.03
N VAL A 335 2.32 10.78 -10.34
CA VAL A 335 3.29 10.51 -9.27
C VAL A 335 4.55 9.89 -9.86
N VAL A 336 5.69 10.53 -9.66
CA VAL A 336 6.98 10.13 -10.22
C VAL A 336 7.93 9.75 -9.10
N GLY A 337 8.42 8.50 -9.13
CA GLY A 337 9.32 7.95 -8.11
C GLY A 337 10.67 7.54 -8.69
N SER A 338 10.80 6.27 -9.08
CA SER A 338 12.08 5.68 -9.50
C SER A 338 12.75 6.38 -10.70
N TYR A 339 11.97 7.00 -11.60
CA TYR A 339 12.53 7.81 -12.69
C TYR A 339 13.33 9.03 -12.18
N LEU A 340 13.02 9.57 -11.00
CA LEU A 340 13.73 10.72 -10.47
C LEU A 340 15.11 10.37 -9.89
N LYS A 341 15.33 9.10 -9.54
CA LYS A 341 16.56 8.64 -8.89
C LYS A 341 17.65 8.29 -9.91
N ARG A 342 18.93 8.35 -9.56
CA ARG A 342 20.02 7.93 -10.46
C ARG A 342 19.82 6.50 -10.97
N ASP A 343 20.07 6.29 -12.27
CA ASP A 343 19.92 5.00 -12.98
C ASP A 343 18.51 4.38 -12.99
N GLY A 344 17.48 5.12 -12.57
CA GLY A 344 16.11 4.58 -12.49
C GLY A 344 15.86 3.74 -11.26
N LEU A 345 16.81 3.72 -10.32
CA LEU A 345 16.77 2.85 -9.15
C LEU A 345 16.25 3.63 -7.95
N TRP A 346 15.06 3.26 -7.45
CA TRP A 346 14.36 3.98 -6.38
C TRP A 346 15.17 4.15 -5.08
N SER A 347 16.19 3.30 -4.85
CA SER A 347 17.06 3.34 -3.67
C SER A 347 18.25 4.29 -3.78
N ASN A 348 18.47 4.88 -4.97
CA ASN A 348 19.52 5.86 -5.20
C ASN A 348 19.02 7.28 -4.88
N ALA A 349 19.96 8.21 -4.75
CA ALA A 349 19.67 9.64 -4.64
C ALA A 349 18.95 10.18 -5.89
N LEU A 350 18.27 11.31 -5.75
CA LEU A 350 17.73 12.06 -6.88
C LEU A 350 18.82 12.44 -7.90
N ASP A 351 18.39 12.54 -9.15
CA ASP A 351 19.17 13.02 -10.27
C ASP A 351 18.52 14.32 -10.79
N PRO A 352 19.15 15.49 -10.58
CA PRO A 352 18.59 16.78 -11.01
C PRO A 352 18.22 16.82 -12.49
N HIS A 353 19.05 16.22 -13.37
CA HIS A 353 18.77 16.22 -14.81
C HIS A 353 17.53 15.41 -15.16
N ARG A 354 17.24 14.34 -14.41
CA ARG A 354 16.01 13.56 -14.61
C ARG A 354 14.79 14.30 -14.06
N CYS A 355 14.94 15.03 -12.96
CA CYS A 355 13.89 15.90 -12.44
C CYS A 355 13.53 17.00 -13.45
N GLU A 356 14.53 17.68 -14.01
CA GLU A 356 14.33 18.68 -15.08
C GLU A 356 13.69 18.07 -16.32
N ALA A 357 14.16 16.89 -16.76
CA ALA A 357 13.64 16.23 -17.96
C ALA A 357 12.14 15.90 -17.86
N ILE A 358 11.68 15.39 -16.71
CA ILE A 358 10.26 15.07 -16.52
C ILE A 358 9.39 16.33 -16.41
N VAL A 359 9.90 17.38 -15.75
CA VAL A 359 9.19 18.66 -15.64
C VAL A 359 9.05 19.31 -17.02
N ASN A 360 10.10 19.30 -17.83
CA ASN A 360 10.05 19.80 -19.21
C ASN A 360 9.04 19.03 -20.07
N ALA A 361 8.98 17.70 -19.92
CA ALA A 361 7.99 16.89 -20.62
C ALA A 361 6.55 17.20 -20.17
N ALA A 362 6.34 17.46 -18.87
CA ALA A 362 5.04 17.89 -18.35
C ALA A 362 4.65 19.29 -18.82
N ALA A 363 5.58 20.23 -18.82
CA ALA A 363 5.35 21.58 -19.35
C ALA A 363 4.94 21.54 -20.82
N ALA A 364 5.57 20.69 -21.64
CA ALA A 364 5.21 20.52 -23.05
C ALA A 364 3.85 19.84 -23.27
N ALA A 365 3.36 19.07 -22.29
CA ALA A 365 2.09 18.35 -22.35
C ALA A 365 0.92 19.09 -21.68
N ARG A 366 1.19 20.20 -20.98
CA ARG A 366 0.20 21.11 -20.39
C ARG A 366 -0.40 21.99 -21.48
#